data_AF-A0A1I7WSS7-F1
#
_entry.id   AF-A0A1I7WSS7-F1
#
_cell.length_a   1.000
_cell.length_b   1.000
_cell.length_c   1.000
_cell.angle_alpha   90.00
_cell.angle_beta   90.00
_cell.angle_gamma   90.00
#
_symmetry.space_group_name_H-M   'P 1'
#
loop_
_entity.id
_entity.type
_entity.pdbx_description
1 polymer ?
#
loop_
_entity_poly.entity_id
_entity_poly.type
_entity_poly.pdbx_seq_one_letter_code
_entity_poly.pdbx_strand_id
1 'polypeptide(L)'
;MNDIPQGTTVYALFNQIISNIRYTPFGARSLSEIAAYNDYFAASGDPISVFLFITAKDGKSMSRFEYMKEVVDVLDYIGSNLTYAGYTFYSMCSDFCQINEPVRQYYNGLVMHQNSTIAEEQERISLTFPIMEVLGKELDLSPNFFGVRTNEALHTLEFLKIVMMQFRANPPQGWMKDDVQIYERKLSTYFHKEYRSDIINTYALSLTYTADEIVRTGLTIFPYLAVGFTIMGVFSVITVYYSSTKMGQRGLKVTRISPLSLEHSDCSSYQSGNHLKQCFSYLYDLTPTDYRFSAWIGQNPIRKENGILETPF
;
A
#
# COMPACT_ATOMS: atom_id res chain seq x y z
N MET A 1 -16.83 8.53 28.80
CA MET A 1 -16.09 8.86 27.56
C MET A 1 -14.78 8.13 27.69
N ASN A 2 -14.67 6.97 27.06
CA ASN A 2 -13.52 6.09 27.24
C ASN A 2 -12.41 6.55 26.28
N ASP A 3 -11.25 6.90 26.85
CA ASP A 3 -10.02 7.13 26.12
C ASP A 3 -9.68 5.87 25.31
N ILE A 4 -9.77 6.00 23.99
CA ILE A 4 -9.23 5.01 23.06
C ILE A 4 -7.72 5.28 23.00
N PRO A 5 -6.87 4.28 23.29
CA PRO A 5 -5.42 4.48 23.21
C PRO A 5 -5.03 4.89 21.79
N GLN A 6 -4.30 6.00 21.65
CA GLN A 6 -3.90 6.59 20.37
C GLN A 6 -3.10 5.63 19.46
N GLY A 7 -2.62 4.50 20.01
CA GLY A 7 -2.04 3.41 19.22
C GLY A 7 -3.04 2.70 18.31
N THR A 8 -4.31 2.56 18.70
CA THR A 8 -5.31 1.79 17.93
C THR A 8 -5.74 2.50 16.64
N THR A 9 -5.68 3.84 16.60
CA THR A 9 -6.06 4.67 15.46
C THR A 9 -5.05 4.66 14.31
N VAL A 10 -3.77 4.32 14.56
CA VAL A 10 -2.77 4.14 13.49
C VAL A 10 -2.95 2.76 12.83
N TYR A 11 -3.16 1.70 13.63
CA TYR A 11 -3.44 0.35 13.11
C TYR A 11 -4.77 0.28 12.35
N ALA A 12 -5.82 0.96 12.83
CA ALA A 12 -7.12 0.98 12.15
C ALA A 12 -7.04 1.61 10.76
N LEU A 13 -6.26 2.69 10.59
CA LEU A 13 -6.08 3.32 9.28
C LEU A 13 -5.11 2.59 8.36
N PHE A 14 -4.08 1.95 8.91
CA PHE A 14 -3.27 1.04 8.11
C PHE A 14 -4.11 -0.14 7.58
N ASN A 15 -5.04 -0.67 8.38
CA ASN A 15 -6.00 -1.68 7.94
C ASN A 15 -7.02 -1.14 6.93
N GLN A 16 -7.42 0.13 7.02
CA GLN A 16 -8.26 0.79 6.02
C GLN A 16 -7.54 0.96 4.68
N ILE A 17 -6.24 1.25 4.68
CA ILE A 17 -5.40 1.29 3.48
C ILE A 17 -5.34 -0.09 2.80
N ILE A 18 -5.16 -1.17 3.57
CA ILE A 18 -5.01 -2.54 3.02
C ILE A 18 -6.33 -3.17 2.57
N SER A 19 -7.45 -2.85 3.22
CA SER A 19 -8.75 -3.47 2.92
C SER A 19 -9.53 -2.78 1.80
N ASN A 20 -9.36 -1.47 1.61
CA ASN A 20 -10.04 -0.72 0.55
C ASN A 20 -9.38 -0.97 -0.82
N ILE A 21 -8.07 -1.26 -0.82
CA ILE A 21 -7.39 -1.82 -1.98
C ILE A 21 -7.60 -3.34 -1.92
N ARG A 22 -7.87 -3.97 -3.06
CA ARG A 22 -8.37 -5.35 -3.17
C ARG A 22 -7.35 -6.45 -2.78
N TYR A 23 -6.53 -6.21 -1.75
CA TYR A 23 -5.48 -7.07 -1.22
C TYR A 23 -5.96 -8.02 -0.12
N THR A 24 -7.10 -7.73 0.52
CA THR A 24 -7.69 -8.61 1.53
C THR A 24 -8.56 -9.70 0.86
N PRO A 25 -8.39 -11.00 1.21
CA PRO A 25 -9.18 -12.07 0.62
C PRO A 25 -10.67 -11.95 0.97
N PHE A 26 -11.52 -12.44 0.06
CA PHE A 26 -12.97 -12.46 0.27
C PHE A 26 -13.32 -13.27 1.54
N GLY A 27 -14.22 -12.72 2.36
CA GLY A 27 -14.67 -13.37 3.60
C GLY A 27 -13.72 -13.23 4.80
N ALA A 28 -12.65 -12.44 4.69
CA ALA A 28 -11.78 -12.16 5.83
C ALA A 28 -12.54 -11.39 6.92
N ARG A 29 -12.26 -11.72 8.20
CA ARG A 29 -12.84 -11.05 9.38
C ARG A 29 -12.57 -9.54 9.40
N SER A 30 -11.43 -9.09 8.88
CA SER A 30 -11.11 -7.66 8.78
C SER A 30 -12.13 -6.87 7.95
N LEU A 31 -12.79 -7.52 6.98
CA LEU A 31 -13.83 -6.88 6.16
C LEU A 31 -15.12 -6.62 6.97
N SER A 32 -15.47 -7.52 7.90
CA SER A 32 -16.61 -7.28 8.80
C SER A 32 -16.29 -6.24 9.88
N GLU A 33 -15.03 -6.19 10.35
CA GLU A 33 -14.61 -5.21 11.36
C GLU A 33 -14.55 -3.80 10.77
N ILE A 34 -14.09 -3.65 9.53
CA ILE A 34 -14.11 -2.34 8.86
C ILE A 34 -15.52 -1.90 8.50
N ALA A 35 -16.42 -2.83 8.12
CA ALA A 35 -17.83 -2.50 7.91
C ALA A 35 -18.45 -1.95 9.20
N ALA A 36 -18.25 -2.64 10.32
CA ALA A 36 -18.70 -2.15 11.62
C ALA A 36 -18.07 -0.80 11.99
N TYR A 37 -16.76 -0.61 11.74
CA TYR A 37 -16.09 0.67 11.96
C TYR A 37 -16.71 1.80 11.14
N ASN A 38 -16.94 1.57 9.84
CA ASN A 38 -17.55 2.56 8.95
C ASN A 38 -18.98 2.91 9.40
N ASP A 39 -19.74 1.97 9.94
CA ASP A 39 -21.08 2.24 10.46
C ASP A 39 -21.06 3.27 11.63
N TYR A 40 -19.99 3.32 12.42
CA TYR A 40 -19.83 4.28 13.51
C TYR A 40 -19.16 5.60 13.07
N PHE A 41 -18.18 5.53 12.17
CA PHE A 41 -17.30 6.68 11.87
C PHE A 41 -17.56 7.32 10.51
N ALA A 42 -18.26 6.67 9.58
CA ALA A 42 -18.55 7.19 8.24
C ALA A 42 -19.90 7.93 8.15
N ALA A 43 -20.40 8.48 9.26
CA ALA A 43 -21.71 9.13 9.31
C ALA A 43 -21.90 10.27 8.28
N SER A 44 -20.81 10.91 7.86
CA SER A 44 -20.79 11.96 6.82
C SER A 44 -20.09 11.53 5.52
N GLY A 45 -19.64 10.27 5.40
CA GLY A 45 -18.83 9.75 4.30
C GLY A 45 -17.45 9.26 4.74
N ASP A 46 -16.64 8.82 3.77
CA ASP A 46 -15.24 8.42 4.02
C ASP A 46 -14.46 9.63 4.58
N PRO A 47 -13.76 9.51 5.72
CA PRO A 47 -13.05 10.63 6.32
C PRO A 47 -11.84 11.03 5.46
N ILE A 48 -11.53 12.33 5.45
CA ILE A 48 -10.31 12.88 4.85
C ILE A 48 -9.13 12.41 5.70
N SER A 49 -8.11 11.81 5.08
CA SER A 49 -6.94 11.32 5.81
C SER A 49 -5.65 11.52 5.01
N VAL A 50 -4.85 12.50 5.43
CA VAL A 50 -3.56 12.82 4.82
C VAL A 50 -2.46 12.86 5.87
N PHE A 51 -1.37 12.16 5.58
CA PHE A 51 -0.17 12.11 6.39
C PHE A 51 0.92 12.97 5.75
N LEU A 52 1.56 13.82 6.53
CA LEU A 52 2.68 14.62 6.07
C LEU A 52 3.95 14.16 6.79
N PHE A 53 4.92 13.66 6.03
CA PHE A 53 6.22 13.27 6.54
C PHE A 53 7.23 14.39 6.27
N ILE A 54 7.82 14.92 7.33
CA ILE A 54 8.77 16.03 7.25
C ILE A 54 10.14 15.54 7.69
N THR A 55 11.14 15.81 6.86
CA THR A 55 12.54 15.44 7.10
C THR A 55 13.47 16.62 6.84
N ALA A 56 14.64 16.62 7.49
CA ALA A 56 15.61 17.69 7.34
C ALA A 56 16.35 17.56 5.99
N LYS A 57 16.50 18.66 5.25
CA LYS A 57 17.26 18.65 3.99
C LYS A 57 18.74 18.37 4.18
N ASP A 58 19.30 18.82 5.31
CA ASP A 58 20.70 18.61 5.65
C ASP A 58 20.99 17.23 6.25
N GLY A 59 19.96 16.37 6.40
CA GLY A 59 20.08 15.02 6.96
C GLY A 59 20.40 14.97 8.45
N LYS A 60 20.37 16.12 9.15
CA LYS A 60 20.58 16.20 10.60
C LYS A 60 19.25 16.10 11.35
N SER A 61 19.28 16.34 12.66
CA SER A 61 18.09 16.25 13.52
C SER A 61 17.02 17.29 13.15
N MET A 62 15.76 16.88 13.14
CA MET A 62 14.58 17.73 13.03
C MET A 62 14.22 18.45 14.32
N SER A 63 14.79 18.07 15.47
CA SER A 63 14.47 18.65 16.78
C SER A 63 14.97 20.07 17.01
N ARG A 64 15.71 20.63 16.05
CA ARG A 64 16.25 21.98 16.11
C ARG A 64 15.14 23.02 16.01
N PHE A 65 15.34 24.13 16.70
CA PHE A 65 14.37 25.24 16.78
C PHE A 65 13.88 25.71 15.40
N GLU A 66 14.79 26.04 14.48
CA GLU A 66 14.44 26.58 13.16
C GLU A 66 13.60 25.60 12.32
N TYR A 67 13.90 24.30 12.44
CA TYR A 67 13.21 23.24 11.71
C TYR A 67 11.82 23.01 12.28
N MET A 68 11.69 22.95 13.62
CA MET A 68 10.42 22.82 14.29
C MET A 68 9.52 24.04 14.09
N LYS A 69 10.10 25.24 14.01
CA LYS A 69 9.36 26.46 13.64
C LYS A 69 8.70 26.30 12.28
N GLU A 70 9.47 25.88 11.26
CA GLU A 70 8.91 25.71 9.92
C GLU A 70 7.88 24.56 9.86
N VAL A 71 8.07 23.49 10.63
CA VAL A 71 7.07 22.42 10.78
C VAL A 71 5.73 22.99 11.30
N VAL A 72 5.78 23.88 12.29
CA VAL A 72 4.57 24.56 12.82
C VAL A 72 3.99 25.54 11.80
N ASP A 73 4.81 26.28 11.05
CA ASP A 73 4.34 27.16 9.99
C ASP A 73 3.60 26.38 8.89
N VAL A 74 4.09 25.18 8.53
CA VAL A 74 3.42 24.26 7.61
C VAL A 74 2.08 23.78 8.17
N LEU A 75 2.03 23.44 9.46
CA LEU A 75 0.80 23.05 10.14
C LEU A 75 -0.26 24.17 10.08
N ASP A 76 0.15 25.41 10.37
CA ASP A 76 -0.72 26.59 10.33
C ASP A 76 -1.19 26.93 8.90
N TYR A 77 -0.31 26.76 7.91
CA TYR A 77 -0.64 26.97 6.50
C TYR A 77 -1.72 25.99 6.00
N ILE A 78 -1.57 24.70 6.29
CA ILE A 78 -2.57 23.68 5.91
C ILE A 78 -3.89 23.93 6.65
N GLY A 79 -3.79 24.31 7.92
CA GLY A 79 -4.94 24.59 8.78
C GLY A 79 -5.84 25.72 8.26
N SER A 80 -5.24 26.82 7.83
CA SER A 80 -5.94 28.09 7.61
C SER A 80 -5.94 28.59 6.16
N ASN A 81 -4.90 28.35 5.38
CA ASN A 81 -4.72 28.97 4.07
C ASN A 81 -5.07 28.04 2.91
N LEU A 82 -4.87 26.73 3.09
CA LEU A 82 -5.26 25.76 2.07
C LEU A 82 -6.79 25.58 2.06
N THR A 83 -7.42 26.15 1.04
CA THR A 83 -8.88 26.14 0.88
C THR A 83 -9.33 25.28 -0.30
N TYR A 84 -10.46 24.60 -0.17
CA TYR A 84 -11.18 23.99 -1.30
C TYR A 84 -12.68 24.21 -1.11
N ALA A 85 -13.35 24.68 -2.18
CA ALA A 85 -14.76 25.07 -2.14
C ALA A 85 -15.13 26.04 -0.99
N GLY A 86 -14.19 26.91 -0.59
CA GLY A 86 -14.39 27.88 0.51
C GLY A 86 -14.17 27.31 1.92
N TYR A 87 -13.85 26.02 2.05
CA TYR A 87 -13.55 25.37 3.34
C TYR A 87 -12.04 25.24 3.56
N THR A 88 -11.59 25.57 4.76
CA THR A 88 -10.24 25.31 5.28
C THR A 88 -10.22 24.01 6.08
N PHE A 89 -9.05 23.43 6.33
CA PHE A 89 -8.93 22.24 7.19
C PHE A 89 -9.59 22.46 8.57
N TYR A 90 -9.33 23.59 9.23
CA TYR A 90 -9.94 23.86 10.53
C TYR A 90 -11.45 24.07 10.48
N SER A 91 -12.01 24.50 9.36
CA SER A 91 -13.47 24.61 9.20
C SER A 91 -14.16 23.26 9.00
N MET A 92 -13.45 22.28 8.45
CA MET A 92 -13.96 20.92 8.20
C MET A 92 -13.70 19.97 9.37
N CYS A 93 -12.71 20.29 10.19
CA CYS A 93 -12.29 19.42 11.27
C CYS A 93 -13.30 19.44 12.43
N SER A 94 -14.02 18.32 12.60
CA SER A 94 -14.87 18.07 13.79
C SER A 94 -14.12 17.28 14.86
N ASP A 95 -13.37 16.27 14.44
CA ASP A 95 -12.70 15.29 15.29
C ASP A 95 -11.21 15.23 14.94
N PHE A 96 -10.35 14.95 15.93
CA PHE A 96 -8.89 14.82 15.76
C PHE A 96 -8.14 16.10 15.36
N CYS A 97 -8.72 17.28 15.51
CA CYS A 97 -8.06 18.56 15.18
C CYS A 97 -6.81 18.82 16.02
N GLN A 98 -6.73 18.19 17.20
CA GLN A 98 -5.62 18.28 18.14
C GLN A 98 -4.63 17.12 18.01
N ILE A 99 -4.71 16.28 16.98
CA ILE A 99 -3.80 15.12 16.84
C ILE A 99 -2.32 15.54 16.68
N ASN A 100 -2.07 16.72 16.10
CA ASN A 100 -0.73 17.29 15.92
C ASN A 100 -0.33 18.22 17.08
N GLU A 101 -1.12 18.30 18.15
CA GLU A 101 -0.86 19.18 19.29
C GLU A 101 0.50 18.93 19.96
N PRO A 102 0.96 17.67 20.15
CA PRO A 102 2.28 17.41 20.72
C PRO A 102 3.44 18.04 19.91
N VAL A 103 3.31 18.14 18.59
CA VAL A 103 4.32 18.80 17.73
C VAL A 103 4.38 20.30 18.02
N ARG A 104 3.23 20.95 18.18
CA ARG A 104 3.14 22.38 18.50
C ARG A 104 3.66 22.64 19.91
N GLN A 105 3.32 21.80 20.89
CA GLN A 105 3.81 21.98 22.26
C GLN A 105 5.29 21.72 22.40
N TYR A 106 5.85 20.78 21.63
CA TYR A 106 7.29 20.59 21.57
C TYR A 106 8.00 21.86 21.09
N TYR A 107 7.50 22.50 20.03
CA TYR A 107 8.03 23.78 19.58
C TYR A 107 7.87 24.90 20.63
N ASN A 108 6.69 25.01 21.26
CA ASN A 108 6.48 26.00 22.34
C ASN A 108 7.46 25.79 23.50
N GLY A 109 7.71 24.53 23.89
CA GLY A 109 8.70 24.19 24.91
C GLY A 109 10.13 24.56 24.50
N LEU A 110 10.49 24.40 23.22
CA LEU A 110 11.78 24.88 22.69
C LEU A 110 11.89 26.41 22.73
N VAL A 111 10.82 27.13 22.37
CA VAL A 111 10.77 28.61 22.44
C VAL A 111 11.00 29.07 23.87
N MET A 112 10.34 28.43 24.84
CA MET A 112 10.51 28.75 26.26
C MET A 112 11.94 28.43 26.73
N HIS A 113 12.49 27.28 26.34
CA HIS A 113 13.86 26.91 26.70
C HIS A 113 14.91 27.89 26.15
N GLN A 114 14.68 28.46 24.95
CA GLN A 114 15.58 29.41 24.32
C GLN A 114 15.46 30.84 24.90
N ASN A 115 14.25 31.26 25.30
CA ASN A 115 13.99 32.62 25.78
C ASN A 115 14.13 32.78 27.30
N SER A 116 13.96 31.72 28.08
CA SER A 116 14.07 31.79 29.54
C SER A 116 15.54 31.80 29.97
N THR A 117 15.98 32.91 30.57
CA THR A 117 17.29 33.06 31.24
C THR A 117 17.27 32.54 32.68
N ILE A 118 16.11 32.11 33.18
CA ILE A 118 15.86 31.74 34.58
C ILE A 118 15.69 30.22 34.67
N ALA A 119 16.57 29.57 35.43
CA ALA A 119 16.60 28.12 35.61
C ALA A 119 15.30 27.53 36.22
N GLU A 120 14.52 28.30 36.98
CA GLU A 120 13.27 27.86 37.60
C GLU A 120 12.10 27.67 36.60
N GLU A 121 12.10 28.39 35.46
CA GLU A 121 11.08 28.18 34.42
C GLU A 121 11.41 27.00 33.50
N GLN A 122 12.69 26.65 33.40
CA GLN A 122 13.16 25.48 32.64
C GLN A 122 12.79 24.16 33.34
N GLU A 123 12.60 24.16 34.66
CA GLU A 123 12.24 22.97 35.43
C GLU A 123 10.78 22.52 35.23
N ARG A 124 9.90 23.43 34.76
CA ARG A 124 8.48 23.13 34.46
C ARG A 124 8.25 22.54 33.06
N ILE A 125 9.31 22.36 32.29
CA ILE A 125 9.27 21.95 30.89
C ILE A 125 10.28 20.83 30.69
N SER A 126 9.79 19.59 30.63
CA SER A 126 10.60 18.42 30.33
C SER A 126 10.41 17.99 28.89
N LEU A 127 11.41 18.25 28.04
CA LEU A 127 11.43 17.84 26.63
C LEU A 127 12.03 16.42 26.46
N THR A 128 11.48 15.47 27.20
CA THR A 128 11.84 14.06 27.15
C THR A 128 11.03 13.29 26.09
N PHE A 129 11.55 12.13 25.68
CA PHE A 129 10.84 11.20 24.81
C PHE A 129 10.73 9.83 25.52
N PRO A 130 9.58 9.12 25.45
CA PRO A 130 8.41 9.33 24.57
C PRO A 130 7.39 10.36 25.05
N ILE A 131 7.35 10.63 26.35
CA ILE A 131 6.39 11.55 26.97
C ILE A 131 7.14 12.84 27.32
N MET A 132 6.60 13.97 26.89
CA MET A 132 7.05 15.30 27.29
C MET A 132 6.07 15.90 28.28
N GLU A 133 6.56 16.77 29.16
CA GLU A 133 5.73 17.49 30.12
C GLU A 133 5.88 18.99 29.89
N VAL A 134 4.76 19.66 29.63
CA VAL A 134 4.70 21.12 29.48
C VAL A 134 3.59 21.64 30.37
N LEU A 135 3.96 22.49 31.35
CA LEU A 135 3.00 23.11 32.27
C LEU A 135 2.15 22.09 33.04
N GLY A 136 2.74 20.96 33.45
CA GLY A 136 2.04 19.90 34.20
C GLY A 136 1.14 19.01 33.34
N LYS A 137 1.21 19.13 32.00
CA LYS A 137 0.52 18.22 31.08
C LYS A 137 1.51 17.31 30.38
N GLU A 138 1.25 16.02 30.52
CA GLU A 138 1.96 14.96 29.79
C GLU A 138 1.40 14.83 28.36
N LEU A 139 2.29 14.85 27.38
CA LEU A 139 1.96 14.70 25.97
C LEU A 139 2.84 13.61 25.36
N ASP A 140 2.21 12.67 24.65
CA ASP A 140 2.92 11.59 23.95
C ASP A 140 3.42 12.09 22.59
N LEU A 141 4.75 12.02 22.39
CA LEU A 141 5.41 12.37 21.13
C LEU A 141 5.55 11.17 20.18
N SER A 142 5.38 9.95 20.68
CA SER A 142 5.47 8.71 19.90
C SER A 142 4.63 8.68 18.62
N PRO A 143 3.38 9.21 18.58
CA PRO A 143 2.58 9.16 17.35
C PRO A 143 3.10 10.09 16.24
N ASN A 144 3.95 11.07 16.57
CA ASN A 144 4.38 12.10 15.62
C ASN A 144 5.90 12.05 15.35
N PHE A 145 6.72 11.56 16.28
CA PHE A 145 8.18 11.60 16.18
C PHE A 145 8.76 10.21 15.86
N PHE A 146 9.51 10.12 14.76
CA PHE A 146 10.04 8.84 14.27
C PHE A 146 11.55 8.89 14.04
N GLY A 147 12.20 7.74 14.25
CA GLY A 147 13.66 7.61 14.17
C GLY A 147 14.37 8.43 15.24
N VAL A 148 13.83 8.42 16.46
CA VAL A 148 14.35 9.17 17.60
C VAL A 148 15.58 8.47 18.18
N ARG A 149 16.60 9.24 18.55
CA ARG A 149 17.69 8.80 19.43
C ARG A 149 17.66 9.68 20.68
N THR A 150 17.65 9.04 21.83
CA THR A 150 17.64 9.70 23.14
C THR A 150 18.97 9.51 23.84
N ASN A 151 19.29 10.44 24.73
CA ASN A 151 20.38 10.27 25.67
C ASN A 151 19.94 9.34 26.81
N GLU A 152 20.73 8.31 27.12
CA GLU A 152 20.41 7.29 28.12
C GLU A 152 20.26 7.84 29.54
N ALA A 153 20.95 8.94 29.88
CA ALA A 153 20.96 9.46 31.25
C ALA A 153 19.79 10.39 31.58
N LEU A 154 19.32 11.16 30.59
CA LEU A 154 18.32 12.23 30.79
C LEU A 154 17.03 11.98 29.99
N HIS A 155 16.98 10.92 29.17
CA HIS A 155 15.89 10.66 28.21
C HIS A 155 15.55 11.85 27.29
N THR A 156 16.48 12.80 27.17
CA THR A 156 16.36 13.97 26.31
C THR A 156 16.52 13.56 24.86
N LEU A 157 15.75 14.21 23.99
CA LEU A 157 15.78 13.95 22.57
C LEU A 157 17.07 14.55 21.94
N GLU A 158 17.96 13.67 21.46
CA GLU A 158 19.23 14.06 20.82
C GLU A 158 19.06 14.20 19.31
N PHE A 159 18.39 13.22 18.70
CA PHE A 159 18.21 13.16 17.26
C PHE A 159 16.78 12.77 16.89
N LEU A 160 16.19 13.47 15.93
CA LEU A 160 14.88 13.19 15.36
C LEU A 160 15.00 13.11 13.84
N LYS A 161 14.61 11.98 13.26
CA LYS A 161 14.74 11.76 11.82
C LYS A 161 13.55 12.31 11.02
N ILE A 162 12.34 12.00 11.46
CA ILE A 162 11.10 12.33 10.74
C ILE A 162 10.07 12.84 11.74
N VAL A 163 9.39 13.93 11.37
CA VAL A 163 8.16 14.37 12.02
C VAL A 163 6.99 13.99 11.11
N MET A 164 6.04 13.22 11.63
CA MET A 164 4.79 12.90 10.96
C MET A 164 3.69 13.80 11.52
N MET A 165 2.94 14.45 10.63
CA MET A 165 1.70 15.13 10.96
C MET A 165 0.54 14.44 10.29
N GLN A 166 -0.61 14.41 10.97
CA GLN A 166 -1.81 13.74 10.51
C GLN A 166 -2.93 14.77 10.35
N PHE A 167 -3.52 14.83 9.18
CA PHE A 167 -4.68 15.67 8.88
C PHE A 167 -5.87 14.75 8.67
N ARG A 168 -6.73 14.71 9.69
CA ARG A 168 -7.96 13.95 9.67
C ARG A 168 -9.14 14.88 9.91
N ALA A 169 -10.13 14.79 9.05
CA ALA A 169 -11.35 15.57 9.17
C ALA A 169 -12.52 14.82 8.54
N ASN A 170 -13.73 15.08 9.04
CA ASN A 170 -14.92 14.59 8.38
C ASN A 170 -15.25 15.51 7.18
N PRO A 171 -15.71 14.94 6.06
CA PRO A 171 -16.15 15.76 4.95
C PRO A 171 -17.34 16.65 5.38
N PRO A 172 -17.37 17.93 4.95
CA PRO A 172 -18.50 18.80 5.21
C PRO A 172 -19.76 18.31 4.47
N GLN A 173 -20.92 18.74 4.95
CA GLN A 173 -22.20 18.29 4.40
C GLN A 173 -22.33 18.62 2.91
N GLY A 174 -22.68 17.60 2.10
CA GLY A 174 -22.89 17.74 0.67
C GLY A 174 -21.66 17.43 -0.20
N TRP A 175 -20.49 17.17 0.39
CA TRP A 175 -19.36 16.63 -0.36
C TRP A 175 -19.60 15.18 -0.74
N MET A 176 -19.28 14.86 -1.99
CA MET A 176 -19.22 13.48 -2.46
C MET A 176 -17.82 12.92 -2.22
N LYS A 177 -17.68 11.60 -2.38
CA LYS A 177 -16.39 10.92 -2.32
C LYS A 177 -15.35 11.59 -3.23
N ASP A 178 -15.74 11.98 -4.44
CA ASP A 178 -14.84 12.61 -5.40
C ASP A 178 -14.30 13.97 -4.92
N ASP A 179 -15.10 14.75 -4.19
CA ASP A 179 -14.66 16.03 -3.61
C ASP A 179 -13.57 15.83 -2.56
N VAL A 180 -13.75 14.82 -1.70
CA VAL A 180 -12.73 14.39 -0.74
C VAL A 180 -11.44 14.03 -1.46
N GLN A 181 -11.53 13.24 -2.54
CA GLN A 181 -10.35 12.85 -3.30
C GLN A 181 -9.66 14.03 -3.98
N ILE A 182 -10.43 14.99 -4.50
CA ILE A 182 -9.88 16.21 -5.11
C ILE A 182 -9.14 17.04 -4.05
N TYR A 183 -9.72 17.18 -2.86
CA TYR A 183 -9.07 17.87 -1.74
C TYR A 183 -7.75 17.20 -1.34
N GLU A 184 -7.76 15.88 -1.14
CA GLU A 184 -6.55 15.12 -0.79
C GLU A 184 -5.48 15.23 -1.89
N ARG A 185 -5.86 15.09 -3.17
CA ARG A 185 -4.95 15.28 -4.31
C ARG A 185 -4.38 16.70 -4.36
N LYS A 186 -5.20 17.72 -4.07
CA LYS A 186 -4.75 19.12 -4.05
C LYS A 186 -3.70 19.33 -2.97
N LEU A 187 -3.96 18.85 -1.75
CA LEU A 187 -3.02 18.89 -0.63
C LEU A 187 -1.70 18.17 -0.98
N SER A 188 -1.77 16.94 -1.49
CA SER A 188 -0.58 16.17 -1.90
C SER A 188 0.19 16.82 -3.04
N THR A 189 -0.51 17.36 -4.04
CA THR A 189 0.11 18.01 -5.20
C THR A 189 0.81 19.30 -4.81
N TYR A 190 0.20 20.09 -3.90
CA TYR A 190 0.82 21.30 -3.36
C TYR A 190 2.19 20.98 -2.74
N PHE A 191 2.27 19.98 -1.85
CA PHE A 191 3.54 19.63 -1.21
C PHE A 191 4.57 19.00 -2.15
N HIS A 192 4.14 18.23 -3.14
CA HIS A 192 5.08 17.60 -4.08
C HIS A 192 5.56 18.52 -5.21
N LYS A 193 4.79 19.54 -5.60
CA LYS A 193 5.10 20.37 -6.79
C LYS A 193 5.34 21.85 -6.49
N GLU A 194 4.54 22.44 -5.61
CA GLU A 194 4.52 23.89 -5.38
C GLU A 194 5.34 24.29 -4.15
N TYR A 195 5.21 23.52 -3.06
CA TYR A 195 5.91 23.80 -1.82
C TYR A 195 7.42 23.63 -1.98
N ARG A 196 8.16 24.69 -1.66
CA ARG A 196 9.62 24.69 -1.60
C ARG A 196 10.06 25.40 -0.32
N SER A 197 10.64 24.64 0.58
CA SER A 197 11.38 25.13 1.74
C SER A 197 12.87 25.17 1.43
N ASP A 198 13.66 25.94 2.16
CA ASP A 198 15.13 25.88 2.09
C ASP A 198 15.72 24.84 3.06
N ILE A 199 15.05 24.50 4.17
CA ILE A 199 15.60 23.65 5.25
C ILE A 199 14.87 22.31 5.44
N ILE A 200 13.59 22.17 5.08
CA ILE A 200 12.85 20.90 5.23
C ILE A 200 12.40 20.30 3.88
N ASN A 201 12.25 18.98 3.86
CA ASN A 201 11.57 18.25 2.80
C ASN A 201 10.26 17.71 3.35
N THR A 202 9.16 17.97 2.64
CA THR A 202 7.81 17.56 3.02
C THR A 202 7.27 16.57 2.00
N TYR A 203 6.72 15.45 2.47
CA TYR A 203 6.15 14.40 1.63
C TYR A 203 4.74 14.09 2.10
N ALA A 204 3.76 14.33 1.25
CA ALA A 204 2.35 14.17 1.58
C ALA A 204 1.82 12.84 1.05
N LEU A 205 1.35 11.98 1.95
CA LEU A 205 0.78 10.68 1.65
C LEU A 205 -0.71 10.67 1.95
N SER A 206 -1.51 10.31 0.96
CA SER A 206 -2.93 9.99 1.12
C SER A 206 -3.24 8.67 0.40
N LEU A 207 -4.36 8.05 0.75
CA LEU A 207 -4.81 6.84 0.07
C LEU A 207 -5.13 7.12 -1.40
N THR A 208 -5.69 8.30 -1.70
CA THR A 208 -6.01 8.74 -3.07
C THR A 208 -4.77 8.95 -3.91
N TYR A 209 -3.74 9.60 -3.36
CA TYR A 209 -2.46 9.76 -4.03
C TYR A 209 -1.78 8.41 -4.31
N THR A 210 -1.84 7.49 -3.33
CA THR A 210 -1.29 6.14 -3.49
C THR A 210 -2.02 5.35 -4.58
N ALA A 211 -3.35 5.47 -4.64
CA ALA A 211 -4.15 4.83 -5.69
C ALA A 211 -3.80 5.36 -7.08
N ASP A 212 -3.66 6.68 -7.23
CA ASP A 212 -3.26 7.30 -8.49
C ASP A 212 -1.86 6.82 -8.92
N GLU A 213 -0.94 6.65 -7.97
CA GLU A 213 0.41 6.16 -8.21
C GLU A 213 0.45 4.68 -8.66
N ILE A 214 -0.41 3.84 -8.08
CA ILE A 214 -0.59 2.44 -8.52
C ILE A 214 -1.12 2.39 -9.95
N VAL A 215 -2.14 3.19 -10.27
CA VAL A 215 -2.71 3.26 -11.62
C VAL A 215 -1.68 3.74 -12.63
N ARG A 216 -0.92 4.80 -12.28
CA ARG A 216 0.16 5.33 -13.11
C ARG A 216 1.22 4.26 -13.38
N THR A 217 1.64 3.54 -12.34
CA THR A 217 2.63 2.45 -12.47
C THR A 217 2.10 1.34 -13.39
N GLY A 218 0.84 0.94 -13.24
CA GLY A 218 0.20 -0.04 -14.13
C GLY A 218 0.20 0.40 -15.59
N LEU A 219 -0.12 1.67 -15.87
CA LEU A 219 -0.11 2.22 -17.23
C LEU A 219 1.31 2.32 -17.81
N THR A 220 2.34 2.58 -16.99
CA THR A 220 3.73 2.60 -17.46
C THR A 220 4.28 1.21 -17.79
N ILE A 221 3.76 0.14 -17.17
CA ILE A 221 4.18 -1.24 -17.43
C ILE A 221 3.50 -1.81 -18.69
N PHE A 222 2.26 -1.36 -18.99
CA PHE A 222 1.47 -1.81 -20.15
C PHE A 222 2.23 -1.84 -21.49
N PRO A 223 2.98 -0.80 -21.92
CA PRO A 223 3.69 -0.83 -23.21
C PRO A 223 4.77 -1.92 -23.27
N TYR A 224 5.44 -2.22 -22.15
CA TYR A 224 6.46 -3.28 -22.12
C TYR A 224 5.85 -4.67 -22.30
N LEU A 225 4.65 -4.91 -21.73
CA LEU A 225 3.91 -6.15 -21.95
C LEU A 225 3.50 -6.30 -23.42
N ALA A 226 3.02 -5.23 -24.04
CA ALA A 226 2.65 -5.24 -25.46
C ALA A 226 3.84 -5.58 -26.38
N VAL A 227 5.02 -5.02 -26.10
CA VAL A 227 6.26 -5.37 -26.81
C VAL A 227 6.63 -6.84 -26.59
N GLY A 228 6.55 -7.33 -25.35
CA GLY A 228 6.81 -8.74 -25.02
C GLY A 228 5.91 -9.71 -25.80
N PHE A 229 4.59 -9.48 -25.81
CA PHE A 229 3.65 -10.29 -26.58
C PHE A 229 3.90 -10.24 -28.08
N THR A 230 4.30 -9.07 -28.59
CA THR A 230 4.62 -8.90 -30.02
C THR A 230 5.85 -9.73 -30.40
N ILE A 231 6.93 -9.67 -29.63
CA ILE A 231 8.16 -10.43 -29.89
C ILE A 231 7.88 -11.93 -29.82
N MET A 232 7.16 -12.39 -28.80
CA MET A 232 6.78 -13.80 -28.67
C MET A 232 5.92 -14.27 -29.84
N GLY A 233 4.92 -13.47 -30.25
CA GLY A 233 4.06 -13.77 -31.39
C GLY A 233 4.82 -13.87 -32.71
N VAL A 234 5.71 -12.91 -32.99
CA VAL A 234 6.53 -12.92 -34.21
C VAL A 234 7.47 -14.13 -34.23
N PHE A 235 8.13 -14.43 -33.12
CA PHE A 235 9.03 -15.58 -33.03
C PHE A 235 8.28 -16.91 -33.22
N SER A 236 7.08 -17.06 -32.63
CA SER A 236 6.23 -18.24 -32.84
C SER A 236 5.80 -18.39 -34.30
N VAL A 237 5.37 -17.32 -34.96
CA VAL A 237 4.98 -17.37 -36.38
C VAL A 237 6.16 -17.76 -37.27
N ILE A 238 7.35 -17.18 -37.05
CA ILE A 238 8.56 -17.49 -37.83
C ILE A 238 8.98 -18.95 -37.64
N THR A 239 8.97 -19.43 -36.39
CA THR A 239 9.39 -20.80 -36.07
C THR A 239 8.43 -21.83 -36.67
N VAL A 240 7.12 -21.60 -36.57
CA VAL A 240 6.09 -22.45 -37.18
C VAL A 240 6.19 -22.43 -38.71
N TYR A 241 6.38 -21.26 -39.31
CA TYR A 241 6.56 -21.12 -40.76
C TYR A 241 7.77 -21.94 -41.24
N TYR A 242 8.93 -21.77 -40.60
CA TYR A 242 10.14 -22.51 -40.97
C TYR A 242 9.95 -24.02 -40.85
N SER A 243 9.38 -24.50 -39.73
CA SER A 243 9.09 -25.92 -39.52
C SER A 243 8.14 -26.50 -40.59
N SER A 244 7.06 -25.78 -40.90
CA SER A 244 6.08 -26.19 -41.93
C SER A 244 6.71 -26.30 -43.33
N THR A 245 7.57 -25.34 -43.69
CA THR A 245 8.26 -25.37 -44.99
C THR A 245 9.23 -26.53 -45.11
N LYS A 246 9.96 -26.85 -44.03
CA LYS A 246 10.91 -27.98 -44.00
C LYS A 246 10.20 -29.34 -44.10
N MET A 247 9.02 -29.47 -43.50
CA MET A 247 8.21 -30.69 -43.56
C MET A 247 7.41 -30.83 -44.88
N GLY A 248 7.56 -29.89 -45.83
CA GLY A 248 6.92 -29.98 -47.14
C GLY A 248 5.38 -29.90 -47.10
N GLN A 249 4.78 -29.49 -45.99
CA GLN A 249 3.34 -29.38 -45.80
C GLN A 249 2.76 -28.09 -46.43
N ARG A 250 3.26 -27.68 -47.59
CA ARG A 250 2.61 -26.63 -48.40
C ARG A 250 1.54 -27.29 -49.27
N GLY A 251 0.40 -27.60 -48.68
CA GLY A 251 -0.72 -28.22 -49.36
C GLY A 251 -2.05 -27.89 -48.70
N LEU A 252 -2.65 -26.75 -49.08
CA LEU A 252 -4.06 -26.49 -48.83
C LEU A 252 -4.87 -27.33 -49.85
N LYS A 253 -5.01 -28.63 -49.59
CA LYS A 253 -6.02 -29.43 -50.30
C LYS A 253 -7.37 -29.10 -49.67
N VAL A 254 -8.13 -28.23 -50.33
CA VAL A 254 -9.57 -28.14 -50.13
C VAL A 254 -10.16 -29.50 -50.48
N THR A 255 -10.44 -30.34 -49.49
CA THR A 255 -11.19 -31.57 -49.68
C THR A 255 -12.62 -31.18 -49.99
N ARG A 256 -12.95 -31.17 -51.27
CA ARG A 256 -14.32 -31.07 -51.77
C ARG A 256 -15.07 -32.29 -51.23
N ILE A 257 -15.90 -32.09 -50.20
CA ILE A 257 -16.85 -33.10 -49.74
C ILE A 257 -17.78 -33.39 -50.92
N SER A 258 -17.68 -34.57 -51.52
CA SER A 258 -18.64 -35.12 -52.49
C SER A 258 -18.99 -36.54 -52.04
N PRO A 259 -20.26 -36.98 -52.21
CA PRO A 259 -20.92 -37.85 -51.25
C PRO A 259 -20.68 -39.34 -51.48
N LEU A 260 -20.85 -40.08 -50.38
CA LEU A 260 -21.14 -41.52 -50.22
C LEU A 260 -20.92 -42.46 -51.42
N SER A 261 -20.11 -43.49 -51.17
CA SER A 261 -20.43 -44.86 -51.60
C SER A 261 -19.84 -45.87 -50.60
N LEU A 262 -20.75 -46.60 -49.94
CA LEU A 262 -20.52 -47.83 -49.18
C LEU A 262 -19.97 -48.93 -50.08
N GLU A 263 -19.00 -49.70 -49.59
CA GLU A 263 -18.82 -51.18 -49.69
C GLU A 263 -17.43 -51.53 -49.10
N HIS A 264 -17.34 -52.23 -47.96
CA HIS A 264 -17.12 -53.69 -47.84
C HIS A 264 -15.97 -54.21 -48.72
N SER A 265 -15.04 -55.06 -48.32
CA SER A 265 -14.60 -55.75 -47.09
C SER A 265 -13.50 -56.69 -47.61
N ASP A 266 -12.39 -56.92 -46.90
CA ASP A 266 -11.71 -58.22 -46.89
C ASP A 266 -10.51 -58.24 -45.93
N CYS A 267 -10.64 -59.05 -44.88
CA CYS A 267 -9.58 -59.50 -43.98
C CYS A 267 -9.49 -61.02 -44.14
N SER A 268 -8.37 -61.55 -44.63
CA SER A 268 -8.11 -63.00 -44.67
C SER A 268 -6.96 -63.43 -43.74
N SER A 269 -7.37 -64.09 -42.67
CA SER A 269 -6.79 -65.25 -41.92
C SER A 269 -5.30 -65.62 -41.98
N TYR A 270 -4.68 -65.79 -40.78
CA TYR A 270 -4.06 -67.06 -40.36
C TYR A 270 -3.87 -67.17 -38.82
N GLN A 271 -4.17 -68.36 -38.26
CA GLN A 271 -4.23 -68.70 -36.83
C GLN A 271 -2.86 -68.98 -36.17
N SER A 272 -2.72 -68.68 -34.87
CA SER A 272 -2.48 -69.68 -33.80
C SER A 272 -2.09 -69.04 -32.44
N GLY A 273 -2.76 -69.46 -31.36
CA GLY A 273 -2.16 -69.52 -30.02
C GLY A 273 -2.37 -68.33 -29.07
N ASN A 274 -3.45 -68.40 -28.27
CA ASN A 274 -3.63 -67.86 -26.91
C ASN A 274 -2.89 -66.57 -26.51
N HIS A 275 -3.58 -65.44 -26.64
CA HIS A 275 -3.83 -64.42 -25.60
C HIS A 275 -4.51 -63.24 -26.31
N LEU A 276 -5.59 -62.71 -25.71
CA LEU A 276 -6.28 -61.49 -26.15
C LEU A 276 -5.25 -60.38 -26.49
N LYS A 277 -5.03 -60.12 -27.78
CA LYS A 277 -4.39 -58.91 -28.30
C LYS A 277 -5.43 -58.13 -29.08
N GLN A 278 -5.96 -57.08 -28.45
CA GLN A 278 -6.56 -55.97 -29.17
C GLN A 278 -5.48 -55.31 -30.04
N CYS A 279 -5.79 -55.10 -31.31
CA CYS A 279 -5.02 -54.23 -32.20
C CYS A 279 -5.05 -52.81 -31.64
N PHE A 280 -3.93 -52.37 -31.06
CA PHE A 280 -3.60 -50.99 -30.79
C PHE A 280 -2.26 -50.70 -31.49
N SER A 281 -2.27 -49.81 -32.48
CA SER A 281 -1.18 -48.91 -32.89
C SER A 281 -1.63 -48.25 -34.21
N TYR A 282 -1.73 -46.93 -34.35
CA TYR A 282 -0.73 -45.95 -33.95
C TYR A 282 -1.15 -45.04 -32.80
N LEU A 283 -0.34 -45.12 -31.74
CA LEU A 283 -0.21 -44.20 -30.63
C LEU A 283 0.50 -42.92 -31.09
N TYR A 284 -0.01 -41.78 -30.60
CA TYR A 284 0.78 -40.60 -30.31
C TYR A 284 1.83 -40.98 -29.25
N ASP A 285 3.11 -40.93 -29.60
CA ASP A 285 4.21 -41.05 -28.65
C ASP A 285 4.68 -39.65 -28.26
N LEU A 286 4.56 -39.35 -26.96
CA LEU A 286 5.07 -38.16 -26.31
C LEU A 286 6.24 -38.56 -25.41
N THR A 287 7.18 -37.61 -25.26
CA THR A 287 8.31 -37.51 -24.30
C THR A 287 9.70 -37.91 -24.83
N PRO A 288 10.83 -37.46 -24.21
CA PRO A 288 11.12 -36.19 -23.49
C PRO A 288 12.51 -35.60 -23.84
N THR A 289 12.73 -34.28 -23.70
CA THR A 289 14.07 -33.72 -23.40
C THR A 289 14.00 -32.46 -22.52
N ASP A 290 14.32 -32.68 -21.24
CA ASP A 290 15.25 -31.95 -20.38
C ASP A 290 15.48 -30.44 -20.63
N TYR A 291 14.81 -29.60 -19.83
CA TYR A 291 15.37 -28.33 -19.32
C TYR A 291 14.91 -28.11 -17.88
N ARG A 292 15.85 -28.24 -16.94
CA ARG A 292 15.71 -27.77 -15.56
C ARG A 292 15.53 -26.25 -15.54
N PHE A 293 14.39 -25.78 -15.05
CA PHE A 293 14.29 -24.51 -14.32
C PHE A 293 13.65 -24.80 -12.97
N SER A 294 14.48 -24.76 -11.93
CA SER A 294 14.07 -24.84 -10.53
C SER A 294 13.44 -23.52 -10.10
N ALA A 295 12.14 -23.53 -9.83
CA ALA A 295 11.48 -22.57 -8.97
C ALA A 295 10.56 -23.33 -8.02
N TRP A 296 11.14 -23.85 -6.94
CA TRP A 296 10.40 -24.34 -5.77
C TRP A 296 10.22 -23.15 -4.81
N ILE A 297 9.06 -22.49 -4.86
CA ILE A 297 8.50 -21.84 -3.68
C ILE A 297 7.55 -22.88 -3.11
N GLY A 298 7.97 -23.49 -2.01
CA GLY A 298 7.24 -24.57 -1.37
C GLY A 298 5.92 -24.10 -0.76
N GLN A 299 4.88 -24.90 -0.94
CA GLN A 299 3.77 -25.03 -0.01
C GLN A 299 3.22 -26.45 -0.13
N ASN A 300 3.60 -27.30 0.83
CA ASN A 300 2.96 -28.60 1.04
C ASN A 300 1.61 -28.39 1.74
N PRO A 301 0.53 -29.10 1.36
CA PRO A 301 -0.67 -29.22 2.17
C PRO A 301 -0.47 -30.33 3.23
N ILE A 302 -0.59 -29.98 4.51
CA ILE A 302 -0.60 -30.96 5.61
C ILE A 302 -2.00 -31.58 5.72
N ARG A 303 -2.00 -32.89 5.52
CA ARG A 303 -3.09 -33.85 5.75
C ARG A 303 -3.56 -33.81 7.21
N LYS A 304 -4.86 -33.69 7.44
CA LYS A 304 -5.51 -33.91 8.75
C LYS A 304 -5.51 -35.40 9.08
N GLU A 305 -5.00 -35.76 10.24
CA GLU A 305 -5.43 -36.92 11.01
C GLU A 305 -5.61 -36.51 12.49
N ASN A 306 -6.61 -37.14 13.11
CA ASN A 306 -7.22 -36.79 14.39
C ASN A 306 -6.33 -37.17 15.59
N GLY A 307 -6.48 -36.45 16.72
CA GLY A 307 -6.09 -36.97 18.04
C GLY A 307 -5.63 -35.94 19.07
N ILE A 308 -6.60 -35.40 19.82
CA ILE A 308 -6.61 -35.02 21.26
C ILE A 308 -5.24 -34.99 21.99
N LEU A 309 -4.88 -33.83 22.57
CA LEU A 309 -4.51 -33.67 24.00
C LEU A 309 -4.12 -32.20 24.33
N GLU A 310 -4.89 -31.65 25.28
CA GLU A 310 -4.53 -30.75 26.39
C GLU A 310 -3.72 -29.44 26.18
N THR A 311 -4.36 -28.37 26.66
CA THR A 311 -3.79 -27.10 27.15
C THR A 311 -2.77 -27.33 28.29
N PRO A 312 -1.79 -26.43 28.53
CA PRO A 312 -2.09 -25.28 29.41
C PRO A 312 -1.31 -23.97 29.11
N PHE A 313 -1.91 -22.88 29.60
CA PHE A 313 -1.46 -21.47 29.72
C PHE A 313 -1.64 -20.55 28.51
#